data_AF-A0A7X6GZN8-F1
#
_entry.id   AF-A0A7X6GZN8-F1
#
_cell.length_a   1.000
_cell.length_b   1.000
_cell.length_c   1.000
_cell.angle_alpha   90.00
_cell.angle_beta   90.00
_cell.angle_gamma   90.00
#
_symmetry.space_group_name_H-M   'P 1'
#
loop_
_entity.id
_entity.type
_entity.pdbx_description
1 polymer ?
#
loop_
_entity_poly.entity_id
_entity_poly.type
_entity_poly.pdbx_seq_one_letter_code
_entity_poly.pdbx_strand_id
1 'polypeptide(L)' 'TGTHASLLDAGNFVRTLEQRQGMQTGSPDEIAYAQGWISADNLAKRARMFGKNDYGRYLKSLL' A
#
# COMPACT_ATOMS: atom_id res chain seq x y z
N THR A 1 -3.67 12.76 -16.29
CA THR A 1 -4.24 13.58 -15.21
C THR A 1 -4.18 15.05 -15.64
N GLY A 2 -5.30 15.65 -16.05
CA GLY A 2 -5.30 16.88 -16.87
C GLY A 2 -5.85 18.17 -16.24
N THR A 3 -6.55 18.14 -15.09
CA THR A 3 -7.00 19.35 -14.38
C THR A 3 -7.07 19.08 -12.88
N HIS A 4 -6.94 20.13 -12.05
CA HIS A 4 -6.97 20.02 -10.58
C HIS A 4 -8.26 19.35 -10.05
N ALA A 5 -9.39 19.54 -10.73
CA ALA A 5 -10.65 18.90 -10.38
C ALA A 5 -10.61 17.37 -10.55
N SER A 6 -10.05 16.87 -11.66
CA SER A 6 -9.95 15.43 -11.93
C SER A 6 -8.98 14.71 -10.98
N LEU A 7 -7.97 15.41 -10.45
CA LEU A 7 -7.07 14.85 -9.44
C LEU A 7 -7.76 14.69 -8.07
N LEU A 8 -8.61 15.65 -7.70
CA LEU A 8 -9.36 15.59 -6.44
C LEU A 8 -10.41 14.47 -6.48
N ASP A 9 -11.14 14.33 -7.60
CA ASP A 9 -12.11 13.26 -7.77
C ASP A 9 -11.46 11.88 -7.86
N ALA A 10 -10.31 11.75 -8.54
CA ALA A 10 -9.56 10.49 -8.56
C ALA A 10 -9.07 10.11 -7.15
N GLY A 11 -8.59 11.09 -6.36
CA GLY A 11 -8.19 10.87 -4.98
C GLY A 11 -9.34 10.43 -4.07
N ASN A 12 -10.53 11.02 -4.25
CA ASN A 12 -11.72 10.65 -3.48
C ASN A 12 -12.27 9.27 -3.88
N PHE A 13 -12.21 8.91 -5.17
CA PHE A 13 -12.63 7.60 -5.66
C PHE A 13 -11.72 6.48 -5.12
N VAL A 14 -10.39 6.67 -5.18
CA VAL A 14 -9.40 5.74 -4.62
C VAL A 14 -9.58 5.60 -3.12
N ARG A 15 -9.70 6.71 -2.38
CA ARG A 15 -9.92 6.70 -0.92
C ARG A 15 -11.18 5.93 -0.51
N THR A 16 -12.26 6.09 -1.26
CA THR A 16 -13.53 5.42 -0.96
C THR A 16 -13.45 3.91 -1.23
N LEU A 17 -12.73 3.48 -2.27
CA LEU A 17 -12.48 2.07 -2.54
C LEU A 17 -11.56 1.43 -1.49
N GLU A 18 -10.48 2.12 -1.11
CA GLU A 18 -9.53 1.67 -0.07
C GLU A 18 -10.22 1.50 1.29
N GLN A 19 -11.07 2.45 1.69
CA GLN A 19 -11.81 2.37 2.96
C GLN A 19 -12.84 1.24 3.00
N ARG A 20 -13.40 0.85 1.85
CA ARG A 20 -14.49 -0.14 1.78
C ARG A 20 -13.99 -1.57 1.56
N GLN A 21 -12.84 -1.76 0.93
CA GLN A 21 -12.26 -3.08 0.69
C GLN A 21 -11.19 -3.47 1.72
N GLY A 22 -10.72 -2.53 2.56
CA GLY A 22 -9.72 -2.82 3.60
C GLY A 22 -8.34 -3.24 3.05
N MET A 23 -8.19 -3.28 1.73
CA MET A 23 -6.94 -3.53 1.02
C MET A 23 -6.39 -2.20 0.53
N GLN A 24 -5.15 -1.89 0.95
CA GLN A 24 -4.33 -0.89 0.25
C GLN A 24 -3.96 -1.47 -1.11
N THR A 25 -4.87 -1.36 -2.07
CA THR A 25 -4.68 -1.86 -3.44
C THR A 25 -3.41 -1.28 -4.04
N GLY A 26 -2.41 -2.14 -4.29
CA GLY A 26 -1.28 -1.82 -5.14
C GLY A 26 0.06 -1.54 -4.43
N SER A 27 0.31 -2.10 -3.25
CA SER A 27 1.66 -2.10 -2.69
C SER A 27 2.59 -2.95 -3.58
N PRO A 28 3.62 -2.36 -4.22
CA PRO A 28 4.59 -3.14 -4.98
C PRO A 28 5.35 -4.12 -4.08
N ASP A 29 5.46 -3.82 -2.78
CA ASP A 29 6.11 -4.66 -1.77
C ASP A 29 5.30 -5.91 -1.44
N GLU A 30 3.97 -5.81 -1.34
CA GLU A 30 3.08 -6.96 -1.20
C GLU A 30 3.18 -7.89 -2.42
N ILE A 31 3.09 -7.32 -3.63
CA ILE A 31 3.19 -8.10 -4.87
C ILE A 31 4.56 -8.77 -4.96
N ALA A 32 5.64 -8.04 -4.66
CA ALA A 32 6.99 -8.59 -4.66
C ALA A 32 7.15 -9.72 -3.64
N TYR A 33 6.50 -9.64 -2.47
CA TYR A 33 6.53 -10.71 -1.47
C TYR A 33 5.70 -11.92 -1.92
N ALA A 34 4.48 -11.71 -2.41
CA ALA A 34 3.60 -12.76 -2.91
C ALA A 34 4.17 -13.50 -4.13
N GLN A 35 4.91 -12.79 -5.00
CA GLN A 35 5.62 -13.36 -6.15
C GLN A 35 7.00 -13.94 -5.79
N GLY A 36 7.43 -13.87 -4.52
CA GLY A 36 8.71 -14.39 -4.06
C GLY A 36 9.94 -13.61 -4.55
N TRP A 37 9.76 -12.38 -5.05
CA TRP A 37 10.86 -11.51 -5.48
C TRP A 37 11.63 -10.91 -4.30
N ILE A 38 10.99 -10.81 -3.13
CA ILE A 38 11.64 -10.41 -1.87
C ILE A 38 11.34 -11.42 -0.76
N SER A 39 12.31 -11.62 0.13
CA SER A 39 12.14 -12.46 1.31
C SER A 39 11.35 -11.76 2.42
N ALA A 40 10.81 -12.54 3.36
CA ALA A 40 10.15 -12.04 4.56
C ALA A 40 11.05 -11.08 5.36
N ASP A 41 12.36 -11.31 5.42
CA ASP A 41 13.30 -10.40 6.08
C ASP A 41 13.38 -9.02 5.39
N ASN A 42 13.33 -9.00 4.06
CA ASN A 42 13.33 -7.76 3.29
C ASN A 42 12.00 -7.01 3.45
N LEU A 43 10.88 -7.73 3.47
CA LEU A 43 9.58 -7.16 3.80
C LEU A 43 9.55 -6.60 5.22
N ALA A 44 10.11 -7.30 6.21
CA ALA A 44 10.20 -6.85 7.60
C ALA A 44 11.09 -5.62 7.82
N LYS A 45 12.14 -5.46 7.02
CA LYS A 45 12.95 -4.23 7.00
C LYS A 45 12.13 -3.04 6.47
N ARG A 46 11.37 -3.25 5.39
CA ARG A 46 10.49 -2.22 4.81
C ARG A 46 9.34 -1.86 5.74
N ALA A 47 8.69 -2.86 6.36
CA ALA A 47 7.66 -2.66 7.37
C ALA A 47 8.18 -1.83 8.56
N ARG A 48 9.43 -2.08 9.01
CA ARG A 48 10.08 -1.25 10.04
C ARG A 48 10.36 0.18 9.57
N MET A 49 10.85 0.36 8.35
CA MET A 49 11.11 1.68 7.78
C MET A 49 9.85 2.53 7.70
N PHE A 50 8.73 1.93 7.29
CA PHE A 50 7.43 2.60 7.17
C PHE A 50 6.55 2.47 8.42
N GLY A 51 7.02 1.90 9.53
CA GLY A 51 6.18 1.53 10.69
C GLY A 51 5.46 2.70 11.38
N LYS A 52 5.84 3.94 11.05
CA LYS A 52 5.17 5.17 11.54
C LYS A 52 3.86 5.48 10.81
N ASN A 53 3.59 4.89 9.64
CA ASN A 53 2.38 5.11 8.87
C ASN A 53 1.57 3.80 8.71
N ASP A 54 0.36 3.91 8.14
CA ASP A 54 -0.51 2.76 7.91
C ASP A 54 0.09 1.73 6.94
N TYR A 55 0.94 2.18 6.00
CA TYR A 55 1.63 1.30 5.07
C TYR A 55 2.60 0.34 5.77
N GLY A 56 3.42 0.84 6.71
CA GLY A 56 4.30 -0.05 7.48
C GLY A 56 3.54 -1.00 8.41
N ARG A 57 2.39 -0.57 8.95
CA ARG A 57 1.48 -1.46 9.69
C ARG A 57 0.91 -2.55 8.80
N TYR A 58 0.49 -2.19 7.59
CA TYR A 58 -0.01 -3.12 6.59
C TYR A 58 1.06 -4.14 6.15
N LEU A 59 2.27 -3.70 5.78
CA LEU A 59 3.38 -4.60 5.46
C LEU A 59 3.73 -5.54 6.61
N LYS A 60 3.55 -5.11 7.86
CA LYS A 60 3.76 -5.96 9.04
C LYS A 60 2.67 -7.02 9.21
N SER A 61 1.43 -6.74 8.79
CA SER A 61 0.35 -7.74 8.80
C SER A 61 0.46 -8.80 7.70
N LEU A 62 1.31 -8.57 6.69
CA LEU A 62 1.59 -9.53 5.61
C LEU A 62 2.70 -10.55 5.96
N LEU A 63 3.43 -10.31 7.06
CA LEU A 63 4.41 -11.25 7.62
C LEU A 63 3.71 -12.28 8.50
#